data_AF-A0A9E2X655-F1
#
_entry.id   AF-A0A9E2X655-F1
#
_cell.length_a   1.000
_cell.length_b   1.000
_cell.length_c   1.000
_cell.angle_alpha   90.00
_cell.angle_beta   90.00
_cell.angle_gamma   90.00
#
_symmetry.space_group_name_H-M   'P 1'
#
loop_
_entity.id
_entity.type
_entity.pdbx_description
1 polymer ?
#
loop_
_entity_poly.entity_id
_entity_poly.type
_entity_poly.pdbx_seq_one_letter_code
_entity_poly.pdbx_strand_id
1 'polypeptide(L)'
;MRRIRFSPALSISVVALFFALGGTSFALTTKSAPQPRCATGAVRAMAEINPSFDLSSLTTNLQAWPAAFNYAWSCTGGKVYIRKNDNGIDVLFVGNPASEAVVSGTDGGWPFAGSVTHESGGWFHVTMGGSNADALGPWQIQNFAPFVIVAF
;
A
#
# COMPACT_ATOMS: atom_id res chain seq x y z
N MET A 1 -48.08 9.81 -33.36
CA MET A 1 -47.02 8.79 -33.60
C MET A 1 -46.21 9.19 -34.83
N ARG A 2 -44.99 9.71 -34.68
CA ARG A 2 -44.16 10.23 -35.78
C ARG A 2 -43.31 9.07 -36.35
N ARG A 3 -43.67 8.58 -37.54
CA ARG A 3 -42.91 7.51 -38.23
C ARG A 3 -41.59 8.08 -38.75
N ILE A 4 -40.48 7.61 -38.18
CA ILE A 4 -39.13 7.91 -38.66
C ILE A 4 -38.96 7.20 -40.02
N ARG A 5 -38.73 7.98 -41.08
CA ARG A 5 -38.42 7.43 -42.41
C ARG A 5 -36.91 7.22 -42.50
N PHE A 6 -36.47 5.96 -42.46
CA PHE A 6 -35.09 5.59 -42.70
C PHE A 6 -34.72 5.91 -44.14
N SER A 7 -33.90 6.95 -44.34
CA SER A 7 -33.28 7.23 -45.64
C SER A 7 -31.91 6.57 -45.70
N PRO A 8 -31.42 6.17 -46.89
CA PRO A 8 -30.10 5.56 -47.05
C PRO A 8 -28.97 6.43 -46.49
N ALA A 9 -29.12 7.76 -46.57
CA ALA A 9 -28.14 8.71 -46.04
C ALA A 9 -28.02 8.64 -44.51
N LEU A 10 -29.12 8.41 -43.81
CA LEU A 10 -29.13 8.30 -42.34
C LEU A 10 -28.38 7.04 -41.88
N SER A 11 -28.49 5.94 -42.62
CA SER A 11 -27.73 4.71 -42.35
C SER A 11 -26.23 4.91 -42.51
N ILE A 12 -25.80 5.62 -43.57
CA ILE A 12 -24.38 5.90 -43.83
C ILE A 12 -23.81 6.83 -42.74
N SER A 13 -24.55 7.86 -42.33
CA SER A 13 -24.13 8.76 -41.26
C SER A 13 -23.99 8.06 -39.92
N VAL A 14 -24.89 7.13 -39.58
CA VAL A 14 -24.80 6.35 -38.33
C VAL A 14 -23.58 5.43 -38.36
N VAL A 15 -23.31 4.75 -39.48
CA VAL A 15 -22.12 3.89 -39.61
C VAL A 15 -20.84 4.72 -39.52
N ALA A 16 -20.77 5.86 -40.22
CA ALA A 16 -19.63 6.77 -40.14
C ALA A 16 -19.41 7.31 -38.72
N LEU A 17 -20.50 7.62 -38.01
CA LEU A 17 -20.46 8.07 -36.61
C LEU A 17 -19.95 6.94 -35.68
N PHE A 18 -20.35 5.69 -35.91
CA PHE A 18 -19.82 4.53 -35.19
C PHE A 18 -18.34 4.28 -35.44
N PHE A 19 -17.84 4.48 -36.65
CA PHE A 19 -16.41 4.37 -36.93
C PHE A 19 -15.60 5.55 -36.36
N ALA A 20 -16.16 6.76 -36.38
CA ALA A 20 -15.51 7.95 -35.82
C ALA A 20 -15.48 7.94 -34.28
N LEU A 21 -16.53 7.46 -33.60
CA LEU A 21 -16.60 7.37 -32.14
C LEU A 21 -16.12 6.03 -31.57
N GLY A 22 -16.29 4.93 -32.30
CA GLY A 22 -15.89 3.59 -31.87
C GLY A 22 -14.39 3.29 -32.07
N GLY A 23 -13.69 4.07 -32.91
CA GLY A 23 -12.25 3.91 -33.12
C GLY A 23 -11.38 4.40 -31.94
N THR A 24 -11.90 5.30 -31.10
CA THR A 24 -11.12 5.91 -30.01
C THR A 24 -11.13 5.10 -28.70
N SER A 25 -11.99 4.09 -28.55
CA SER A 25 -12.10 3.32 -27.30
C SER A 25 -11.09 2.17 -27.16
N PHE A 26 -10.38 1.78 -28.23
CA PHE A 26 -9.49 0.61 -28.19
C PHE A 26 -8.02 0.95 -27.89
N ALA A 27 -7.63 2.22 -27.88
CA ALA A 27 -6.25 2.64 -27.63
C ALA A 27 -5.94 2.94 -26.15
N LEU A 28 -6.93 2.88 -25.26
CA LEU A 28 -6.75 3.13 -23.82
C LEU A 28 -6.91 1.87 -22.94
N THR A 29 -6.97 0.68 -23.53
CA THR A 29 -6.77 -0.55 -22.77
C THR A 29 -5.29 -0.63 -22.40
N THR A 30 -4.87 0.16 -21.41
CA THR A 30 -3.63 -0.10 -20.69
C THR A 30 -3.81 -1.47 -20.08
N LYS A 31 -3.18 -2.48 -20.70
CA LYS A 31 -3.08 -3.81 -20.12
C LYS A 31 -2.42 -3.59 -18.75
N SER A 32 -3.21 -3.68 -17.68
CA SER A 32 -2.71 -3.64 -16.31
C SER A 32 -1.96 -4.95 -16.08
N ALA A 33 -0.75 -5.04 -16.64
CA ALA A 33 0.18 -6.08 -16.31
C ALA A 33 0.59 -5.82 -14.86
N PRO A 34 0.49 -6.82 -13.96
CA PRO A 34 1.03 -6.71 -12.62
C PRO A 34 2.47 -6.20 -12.73
N GLN A 35 2.81 -5.12 -12.01
CA GLN A 35 4.17 -4.62 -12.02
C GLN A 35 5.10 -5.78 -11.63
N PRO A 36 6.19 -6.03 -12.38
CA PRO A 36 7.15 -7.04 -12.00
C PRO A 36 7.63 -6.73 -10.59
N ARG A 37 7.35 -7.63 -9.64
CA ARG A 37 7.89 -7.51 -8.28
C ARG A 37 9.40 -7.41 -8.40
N CYS A 38 10.02 -6.58 -7.57
CA CYS A 38 11.49 -6.48 -7.48
C CYS A 38 12.21 -5.79 -8.65
N ALA A 39 11.48 -5.18 -9.59
CA ALA A 39 12.10 -4.28 -10.57
C ALA A 39 12.48 -2.93 -9.95
N THR A 40 13.38 -2.19 -10.61
CA THR A 40 13.68 -0.80 -10.21
C THR A 40 12.41 0.04 -10.26
N GLY A 41 12.11 0.75 -9.17
CA GLY A 41 10.87 1.53 -9.02
C GLY A 41 9.63 0.69 -8.69
N ALA A 42 9.78 -0.60 -8.36
CA ALA A 42 8.71 -1.45 -7.86
C ALA A 42 8.77 -1.59 -6.35
N VAL A 43 7.65 -2.01 -5.76
CA VAL A 43 7.64 -2.48 -4.37
C VAL A 43 8.62 -3.64 -4.24
N ARG A 44 9.55 -3.51 -3.29
CA ARG A 44 10.55 -4.51 -2.97
C ARG A 44 10.22 -5.29 -1.71
N ALA A 45 9.44 -4.73 -0.80
CA ALA A 45 8.99 -5.38 0.41
C ALA A 45 7.68 -4.78 0.91
N MET A 46 6.94 -5.57 1.69
CA MET A 46 5.76 -5.09 2.39
C MET A 46 5.57 -5.91 3.67
N ALA A 47 5.10 -5.25 4.71
CA ALA A 47 4.56 -5.91 5.89
C ALA A 47 3.29 -5.20 6.34
N GLU A 48 2.27 -5.99 6.65
CA GLU A 48 1.03 -5.57 7.28
C GLU A 48 1.02 -6.15 8.69
N ILE A 49 1.01 -5.26 9.68
CA ILE A 49 0.91 -5.63 11.08
C ILE A 49 -0.50 -6.12 11.38
N ASN A 50 -0.58 -7.25 12.07
CA ASN A 50 -1.84 -7.82 12.53
C ASN A 50 -2.49 -6.86 13.55
N PRO A 51 -3.71 -6.35 13.29
CA PRO A 51 -4.38 -5.43 14.21
C PRO A 51 -4.79 -6.09 15.54
N SER A 52 -4.87 -7.43 15.58
CA SER A 52 -5.15 -8.17 16.82
C SER A 52 -3.89 -8.42 17.66
N PHE A 53 -2.71 -8.11 17.14
CA PHE A 53 -1.44 -8.33 17.83
C PHE A 53 -1.08 -7.13 18.71
N ASP A 54 -0.75 -7.38 19.97
CA ASP A 54 -0.30 -6.34 20.88
C ASP A 54 1.15 -5.94 20.60
N LEU A 55 1.34 -4.88 19.81
CA LEU A 55 2.66 -4.32 19.50
C LEU A 55 3.42 -3.86 20.75
N SER A 56 2.75 -3.58 21.87
CA SER A 56 3.42 -3.17 23.11
C SER A 56 4.17 -4.33 23.78
N SER A 57 3.81 -5.58 23.47
CA SER A 57 4.45 -6.79 23.99
C SER A 57 5.77 -7.13 23.30
N LEU A 58 6.14 -6.42 22.24
CA LEU A 58 7.40 -6.63 21.54
C LEU A 58 8.58 -6.27 22.42
N THR A 59 9.62 -7.11 22.35
CA THR A 59 10.91 -6.82 23.01
C THR A 59 11.78 -5.95 22.12
N THR A 60 12.84 -5.38 22.69
CA THR A 60 13.90 -4.66 21.95
C THR A 60 14.86 -5.61 21.21
N ASN A 61 14.78 -6.91 21.48
CA ASN A 61 15.58 -7.90 20.79
C ASN A 61 14.97 -8.28 19.45
N LEU A 62 15.82 -8.50 18.45
CA LEU A 62 15.40 -9.00 17.15
C LEU A 62 14.75 -10.38 17.29
N GLN A 63 13.47 -10.49 16.95
CA GLN A 63 12.75 -11.75 17.00
C GLN A 63 11.86 -11.91 15.76
N ALA A 64 11.77 -13.14 15.28
CA ALA A 64 10.79 -13.49 14.27
C ALA A 64 9.45 -13.68 14.99
N TRP A 65 8.51 -12.76 14.77
CA TRP A 65 7.15 -12.84 15.30
C TRP A 65 6.16 -12.99 14.15
N PRO A 66 5.96 -14.21 13.61
CA PRO A 66 4.99 -14.41 12.53
C PRO A 66 3.58 -13.92 12.88
N ALA A 67 3.19 -14.05 14.15
CA ALA A 67 1.88 -13.61 14.64
C ALA A 67 1.68 -12.08 14.61
N ALA A 68 2.76 -11.31 14.58
CA ALA A 68 2.70 -9.86 14.46
C ALA A 68 2.33 -9.39 13.05
N PHE A 69 2.36 -10.28 12.05
CA PHE A 69 2.08 -9.93 10.67
C PHE A 69 0.82 -10.65 10.18
N ASN A 70 -0.08 -9.92 9.54
CA ASN A 70 -1.15 -10.51 8.73
C ASN A 70 -0.59 -10.93 7.36
N TYR A 71 0.32 -10.12 6.83
CA TYR A 71 1.02 -10.36 5.58
C TYR A 71 2.43 -9.78 5.62
N ALA A 72 3.42 -10.49 5.10
CA ALA A 72 4.78 -10.01 5.02
C ALA A 72 5.54 -10.69 3.89
N TRP A 73 6.28 -9.91 3.10
CA TRP A 73 7.15 -10.44 2.05
C TRP A 73 8.28 -9.48 1.70
N SER A 74 9.33 -10.04 1.08
CA SER A 74 10.46 -9.32 0.52
C SER A 74 10.88 -9.97 -0.79
N CYS A 75 11.39 -9.17 -1.72
CA CYS A 75 11.99 -9.63 -2.97
C CYS A 75 13.14 -10.63 -2.82
N THR A 76 13.80 -10.60 -1.67
CA THR A 76 14.85 -11.58 -1.34
C THR A 76 14.31 -12.93 -0.90
N GLY A 77 13.00 -13.06 -0.64
CA GLY A 77 12.41 -14.22 0.03
C GLY A 77 12.85 -14.39 1.50
N GLY A 78 13.59 -13.41 2.03
CA GLY A 78 14.06 -13.39 3.42
C GLY A 78 12.92 -13.24 4.42
N LYS A 79 13.17 -13.65 5.66
CA LYS A 79 12.24 -13.44 6.77
C LYS A 79 12.11 -11.95 7.10
N VAL A 80 10.93 -11.57 7.57
CA VAL A 80 10.67 -10.25 8.13
C VAL A 80 10.72 -10.35 9.65
N TYR A 81 11.46 -9.44 10.27
CA TYR A 81 11.57 -9.36 11.72
C TYR A 81 11.00 -8.03 12.19
N ILE A 82 10.60 -8.02 13.46
CA ILE A 82 10.02 -6.85 14.10
C ILE A 82 10.54 -6.76 15.54
N ARG A 83 10.79 -5.54 16.00
CA ARG A 83 11.12 -5.26 17.39
C ARG A 83 10.61 -3.88 17.79
N LYS A 84 10.50 -3.68 19.08
CA LYS A 84 10.29 -2.36 19.66
C LYS A 84 11.61 -1.59 19.65
N ASN A 85 11.58 -0.32 19.29
CA ASN A 85 12.73 0.57 19.38
C ASN A 85 12.27 1.99 19.69
N ASP A 86 12.81 2.60 20.75
CA ASP A 86 12.44 3.94 21.21
C ASP A 86 10.92 4.21 21.21
N ASN A 87 10.48 5.21 20.43
CA ASN A 87 9.09 5.64 20.26
C ASN A 87 8.45 5.00 19.03
N GLY A 88 8.84 3.78 18.67
CA GLY A 88 8.40 3.16 17.44
C GLY A 88 8.70 1.68 17.35
N ILE A 89 8.63 1.21 16.12
CA ILE A 89 8.76 -0.19 15.74
C ILE A 89 9.78 -0.28 14.62
N ASP A 90 10.79 -1.12 14.79
CA ASP A 90 11.70 -1.44 13.69
C ASP A 90 11.20 -2.68 12.96
N VAL A 91 11.20 -2.61 11.63
CA VAL A 91 10.92 -3.73 10.75
C VAL A 91 12.16 -4.02 9.91
N LEU A 92 12.64 -5.26 9.94
CA LEU A 92 13.76 -5.72 9.12
C LEU A 92 13.26 -6.61 7.99
N PHE A 93 13.53 -6.21 6.75
CA PHE A 93 13.41 -7.06 5.58
C PHE A 93 14.80 -7.57 5.19
N VAL A 94 15.14 -8.81 5.59
CA VAL A 94 16.52 -9.32 5.44
C VAL A 94 16.99 -9.30 3.98
N GLY A 95 18.10 -8.58 3.75
CA GLY A 95 18.74 -8.44 2.44
C GLY A 95 17.96 -7.57 1.44
N ASN A 96 16.88 -6.92 1.86
CA ASN A 96 16.10 -6.07 0.98
C ASN A 96 16.88 -4.81 0.60
N PRO A 97 17.01 -4.49 -0.71
CA PRO A 97 17.77 -3.34 -1.16
C PRO A 97 16.93 -2.05 -1.24
N ALA A 98 15.71 -2.04 -0.69
CA ALA A 98 14.89 -0.83 -0.64
C ALA A 98 15.57 0.27 0.16
N SER A 99 15.51 1.50 -0.35
CA SER A 99 16.07 2.69 0.31
C SER A 99 15.00 3.60 0.89
N GLU A 100 13.76 3.43 0.43
CA GLU A 100 12.63 4.25 0.84
C GLU A 100 11.46 3.37 1.22
N ALA A 101 10.59 3.90 2.09
CA ALA A 101 9.35 3.24 2.45
C ALA A 101 8.26 4.29 2.69
N VAL A 102 7.02 3.82 2.63
CA VAL A 102 5.85 4.56 3.09
C VAL A 102 5.13 3.73 4.12
N VAL A 103 4.48 4.40 5.07
CA VAL A 103 3.72 3.74 6.13
C VAL A 103 2.37 4.40 6.33
N SER A 104 1.35 3.58 6.52
CA SER A 104 -0.02 3.99 6.79
C SER A 104 -0.70 2.95 7.68
N GLY A 105 -1.63 3.36 8.53
CA GLY A 105 -2.35 2.44 9.39
C GLY A 105 -3.82 2.82 9.52
N THR A 106 -4.61 1.86 9.96
CA THR A 106 -5.99 2.09 10.41
C THR A 106 -6.22 1.25 11.66
N ASP A 107 -6.72 1.88 12.72
CA ASP A 107 -7.12 1.19 13.95
C ASP A 107 -8.52 1.64 14.35
N GLY A 108 -9.42 0.69 14.61
CA GLY A 108 -10.82 0.99 14.92
C GLY A 108 -11.58 1.83 13.89
N GLY A 109 -11.12 1.88 12.63
CA GLY A 109 -11.69 2.72 11.57
C GLY A 109 -11.10 4.14 11.47
N TRP A 110 -10.13 4.48 12.31
CA TRP A 110 -9.46 5.79 12.28
C TRP A 110 -8.17 5.73 11.47
N PRO A 111 -7.88 6.73 10.62
CA PRO A 111 -6.65 6.77 9.86
C PRO A 111 -5.46 7.17 10.73
N PHE A 112 -4.37 6.43 10.61
CA PHE A 112 -3.06 6.72 11.19
C PHE A 112 -2.06 6.95 10.06
N ALA A 113 -1.20 7.93 10.24
CA ALA A 113 -0.07 8.21 9.35
C ALA A 113 1.21 8.11 10.16
N GLY A 114 2.28 7.60 9.56
CA GLY A 114 3.56 7.50 10.24
C GLY A 114 4.69 8.08 9.43
N SER A 115 5.79 8.35 10.11
CA SER A 115 7.09 8.54 9.48
C SER A 115 7.83 7.20 9.45
N VAL A 116 8.60 6.98 8.39
CA VAL A 116 9.51 5.86 8.29
C VAL A 116 10.90 6.36 7.95
N THR A 117 11.89 5.88 8.69
CA THR A 117 13.30 6.15 8.44
C THR A 117 13.98 4.86 8.04
N HIS A 118 14.62 4.84 6.88
CA HIS A 118 15.45 3.71 6.48
C HIS A 118 16.75 3.71 7.27
N GLU A 119 17.08 2.56 7.82
CA GLU A 119 18.35 2.25 8.46
C GLU A 119 19.10 1.20 7.62
N SER A 120 20.42 1.19 7.73
CA SER A 120 21.24 0.28 6.92
C SER A 120 20.85 -1.19 7.09
N GLY A 121 20.93 -1.98 6.01
CA GLY A 121 20.75 -3.44 6.07
C GLY A 121 19.30 -3.91 5.95
N GLY A 122 18.40 -3.07 5.42
CA GLY A 122 16.99 -3.41 5.21
C GLY A 122 16.10 -3.14 6.43
N TRP A 123 16.60 -2.33 7.36
CA TRP A 123 15.90 -1.89 8.54
C TRP A 123 15.07 -0.64 8.23
N PHE A 124 13.88 -0.58 8.81
CA PHE A 124 13.01 0.58 8.72
C PHE A 124 12.45 0.88 10.10
N HIS A 125 12.78 2.05 10.63
CA HIS A 125 12.21 2.56 11.87
C HIS A 125 10.90 3.27 11.57
N VAL A 126 9.81 2.81 12.18
CA VAL A 126 8.45 3.33 11.99
C VAL A 126 7.98 4.01 13.26
N THR A 127 7.49 5.24 13.11
CA THR A 127 6.76 5.96 14.16
C THR A 127 5.40 6.33 13.61
N MET A 128 4.34 5.86 14.27
CA MET A 128 2.97 6.16 13.88
C MET A 128 2.43 7.34 14.69
N GLY A 129 1.59 8.15 14.06
CA GLY A 129 0.80 9.22 14.68
C GLY A 129 -0.65 9.12 14.24
N GLY A 130 -1.57 9.54 15.10
CA GLY A 130 -3.01 9.45 14.84
C GLY A 130 -3.84 10.38 15.69
N SER A 131 -5.08 10.58 15.25
CA SER A 131 -6.15 11.05 16.13
C SER A 131 -6.70 9.85 16.90
N ASN A 132 -6.86 9.99 18.21
CA ASN A 132 -7.52 8.97 19.00
C ASN A 132 -9.02 9.05 18.70
N ALA A 133 -9.71 7.91 18.69
CA ALA A 133 -11.15 7.81 18.41
C ALA A 133 -12.04 8.73 19.27
N ASP A 134 -11.55 9.17 20.43
CA ASP A 134 -12.37 9.77 21.48
C ASP A 134 -11.79 11.06 22.10
N ALA A 135 -10.75 11.66 21.50
CA ALA A 135 -10.10 12.85 22.06
C ALA A 135 -9.96 13.99 21.04
N LEU A 136 -10.64 15.12 21.32
CA LEU A 136 -10.33 16.40 20.68
C LEU A 136 -8.97 16.87 21.20
N GLY A 137 -7.91 16.68 20.42
CA GLY A 137 -6.55 17.04 20.81
C GLY A 137 -5.58 17.06 19.63
N PRO A 138 -4.35 17.58 19.82
CA PRO A 138 -3.31 17.56 18.79
C PRO A 138 -2.96 16.11 18.41
N TRP A 139 -2.44 15.92 17.19
CA TRP A 139 -1.91 14.63 16.72
C TRP A 139 -1.00 14.01 17.78
N GLN A 140 -1.36 12.82 18.28
CA GLN A 140 -0.57 12.11 19.28
C GLN A 140 0.29 11.05 18.61
N ILE A 141 1.47 10.82 19.18
CA ILE A 141 2.31 9.70 18.78
C ILE A 141 1.66 8.41 19.27
N GLN A 142 1.45 7.49 18.35
CA GLN A 142 0.74 6.22 18.53
C GLN A 142 1.71 5.07 18.33
N ASN A 143 2.66 4.94 19.25
CA ASN A 143 3.81 4.02 19.15
C ASN A 143 3.46 2.56 18.82
N PHE A 144 2.22 2.13 19.10
CA PHE A 144 1.77 0.74 19.01
C PHE A 144 0.51 0.57 18.16
N ALA A 145 0.20 1.52 17.27
CA ALA A 145 -0.89 1.35 16.33
C ALA A 145 -0.48 0.37 15.20
N PRO A 146 -1.37 -0.54 14.76
CA PRO A 146 -1.10 -1.41 13.62
C PRO A 146 -0.96 -0.59 12.33
N PHE A 147 -0.02 -1.01 11.48
CA PHE A 147 0.31 -0.30 10.25
C PHE A 147 0.67 -1.26 9.11
N VAL A 148 0.72 -0.70 7.91
CA VAL A 148 1.27 -1.30 6.70
C VAL A 148 2.48 -0.49 6.29
N ILE A 149 3.61 -1.15 6.11
CA ILE A 149 4.82 -0.58 5.53
C ILE A 149 5.03 -1.17 4.13
N VAL A 150 5.33 -0.31 3.16
CA VAL A 150 5.66 -0.68 1.78
C VAL A 150 7.00 -0.05 1.43
N ALA A 151 7.98 -0.87 1.03
CA ALA A 151 9.35 -0.45 0.76
C ALA A 151 9.72 -0.59 -0.73
N PHE A 152 10.53 0.34 -1.25
CA PHE A 152 10.85 0.52 -2.68
C PHE A 152 12.35 0.64 -2.96
#